data_AF-A0A183E2X1-F1
#
_entry.id   AF-A0A183E2X1-F1
#
_cell.length_a   1.000
_cell.length_b   1.000
_cell.length_c   1.000
_cell.angle_alpha   90.00
_cell.angle_beta   90.00
_cell.angle_gamma   90.00
#
_symmetry.space_group_name_H-M   'P 1'
#
loop_
_entity.id
_entity.type
_entity.pdbx_description
1 polymer ?
#
loop_
_entity_poly.entity_id
_entity_poly.type
_entity_poly.pdbx_seq_one_letter_code
_entity_poly.pdbx_strand_id
1 'polypeptide(L)'
;MALNYVVTAHKSTVITHALAGDFIRPKEISFVLATANRIQLFLVAPDGLVPFRECPIYGRIACLKIFRRYDENVDSLLVLTSKYHLAVIQWMPTGAVVTRAYGQIADRVGRPSDTGMLAAVHSSGLMVFRLYDGVLKMVKWAEGSELRGVNITCDDLFIVDLVFLPVPGKYS
;
A
#
# COMPACT_ATOMS: atom_id res chain seq x y z
N MET A 1 -29.75 19.93 -20.32
CA MET A 1 -28.90 18.78 -19.94
C MET A 1 -27.45 19.22 -20.14
N ALA A 2 -26.63 19.22 -19.09
CA ALA A 2 -25.25 19.69 -19.18
C ALA A 2 -24.32 18.52 -19.52
N LEU A 3 -23.45 18.70 -20.53
CA LEU A 3 -22.39 17.77 -20.91
C LEU A 3 -21.04 18.43 -20.57
N ASN A 4 -20.33 17.88 -19.60
CA ASN A 4 -19.08 18.45 -19.10
C ASN A 4 -17.91 17.52 -19.42
N TYR A 5 -16.75 18.12 -19.76
CA TYR A 5 -15.47 17.43 -19.91
C TYR A 5 -14.49 17.95 -18.86
N VAL A 6 -13.92 17.04 -18.07
CA VAL A 6 -12.97 17.38 -17.00
C VAL A 6 -11.63 16.72 -17.29
N VAL A 7 -10.57 17.52 -17.30
CA VAL A 7 -9.21 17.08 -17.57
C VAL A 7 -8.24 17.64 -16.53
N THR A 8 -7.18 16.88 -16.23
CA THR A 8 -6.13 17.32 -15.32
C THR A 8 -5.11 18.18 -16.07
N ALA A 9 -5.10 19.50 -15.82
CA ALA A 9 -4.10 20.41 -16.41
C ALA A 9 -2.71 20.24 -15.78
N HIS A 10 -2.65 20.07 -14.45
CA HIS A 10 -1.41 19.83 -13.71
C HIS A 10 -1.56 18.64 -12.77
N LYS A 11 -0.56 17.75 -12.76
CA LYS A 11 -0.56 16.59 -11.86
C LYS A 11 -0.44 17.05 -10.39
N SER A 12 -0.89 16.22 -9.45
CA SER A 12 -0.68 16.49 -8.04
C SER A 12 0.82 16.51 -7.72
N THR A 13 1.27 17.55 -7.01
CA THR A 13 2.67 17.74 -6.58
C THR A 13 2.89 17.36 -5.12
N VAL A 14 1.82 17.20 -4.35
CA VAL A 14 1.91 16.85 -2.93
C VAL A 14 2.34 15.40 -2.80
N ILE A 15 3.49 15.20 -2.16
CA ILE A 15 3.99 13.89 -1.77
C ILE A 15 3.26 13.49 -0.49
N THR A 16 2.55 12.36 -0.52
CA THR A 16 1.83 11.81 0.62
C THR A 16 2.61 10.70 1.31
N HIS A 17 3.36 9.90 0.55
CA HIS A 17 4.17 8.80 1.08
C HIS A 17 5.50 8.72 0.35
N ALA A 18 6.52 8.28 1.09
CA ALA A 18 7.86 8.04 0.59
C ALA A 18 8.39 6.75 1.22
N LEU A 19 8.85 5.80 0.41
CA LEU A 19 9.29 4.47 0.84
C LEU A 19 10.59 4.10 0.12
N ALA A 20 11.55 3.54 0.86
CA ALA A 20 12.79 3.00 0.30
C ALA A 20 12.78 1.47 0.40
N GLY A 21 13.26 0.79 -0.63
CA GLY A 21 13.41 -0.66 -0.66
C GLY A 21 13.85 -1.22 -1.99
N ASP A 22 13.99 -2.54 -2.07
CA ASP A 22 14.50 -3.28 -3.22
C ASP A 22 13.34 -3.66 -4.16
N PHE A 23 12.80 -2.70 -4.92
CA PHE A 23 11.61 -2.92 -5.73
C PHE A 23 11.86 -3.63 -7.08
N ILE A 24 13.04 -3.44 -7.68
CA ILE A 24 13.37 -3.97 -9.02
C ILE A 24 14.29 -5.19 -8.93
N ARG A 25 15.37 -5.05 -8.15
CA ARG A 25 16.39 -6.08 -7.97
C ARG A 25 16.74 -6.22 -6.49
N PRO A 26 17.10 -7.43 -6.04
CA PRO A 26 17.55 -7.64 -4.67
C PRO A 26 18.80 -6.82 -4.39
N LYS A 27 18.88 -6.21 -3.19
CA LYS A 27 20.02 -5.39 -2.73
C LYS A 27 20.28 -4.11 -3.55
N GLU A 28 19.33 -3.69 -4.39
CA GLU A 28 19.39 -2.44 -5.13
C GLU A 28 18.33 -1.48 -4.58
N ILE A 29 18.77 -0.51 -3.78
CA ILE A 29 17.87 0.45 -3.15
C ILE A 29 17.19 1.29 -4.24
N SER A 30 15.87 1.24 -4.23
CA SER A 30 14.99 2.04 -5.06
C SER A 30 14.05 2.86 -4.16
N PHE A 31 13.52 3.95 -4.70
CA PHE A 31 12.70 4.88 -3.93
C PHE A 31 11.33 5.05 -4.57
N VAL A 32 10.28 4.88 -3.77
CA VAL A 32 8.89 5.04 -4.19
C VAL A 32 8.32 6.30 -3.56
N LEU A 33 7.83 7.20 -4.40
CA LEU A 33 7.09 8.38 -3.99
C LEU A 33 5.64 8.25 -4.44
N ALA A 34 4.71 8.43 -3.51
CA ALA A 34 3.30 8.53 -3.84
C ALA A 34 2.82 9.97 -3.73
N THR A 35 2.07 10.37 -4.75
CA THR A 35 1.21 11.55 -4.74
C THR A 35 -0.24 11.08 -4.64
N ALA A 36 -1.19 12.02 -4.54
CA ALA A 36 -2.61 11.73 -4.31
C ALA A 36 -3.17 10.47 -4.99
N ASN A 37 -2.88 10.23 -6.27
CA ASN A 37 -3.37 9.08 -7.04
C ASN A 37 -2.30 8.45 -7.95
N ARG A 38 -1.01 8.68 -7.71
CA ARG A 38 0.08 8.19 -8.56
C ARG A 38 1.25 7.73 -7.70
N ILE A 39 1.94 6.70 -8.18
CA ILE A 39 3.12 6.14 -7.54
C ILE A 39 4.28 6.27 -8.54
N GLN A 40 5.37 6.88 -8.12
CA GLN A 40 6.57 7.10 -8.91
C GLN A 40 7.71 6.29 -8.31
N LEU A 41 8.40 5.53 -9.15
CA LEU A 41 9.59 4.77 -8.82
C LEU A 41 10.82 5.53 -9.32
N PHE A 42 11.78 5.72 -8.43
CA PHE A 42 13.07 6.36 -8.66
C PHE A 42 14.19 5.37 -8.38
N LEU A 43 15.23 5.43 -9.20
CA LEU A 43 16.49 4.73 -8.99
C LEU A 43 17.46 5.64 -8.24
N VAL A 44 18.25 5.06 -7.35
CA VAL A 44 19.31 5.78 -6.64
C VAL A 44 20.58 5.72 -7.49
N ALA A 45 21.03 6.86 -7.99
CA ALA A 45 22.29 7.04 -8.68
C ALA A 45 23.25 7.89 -7.82
N PRO A 46 24.57 7.86 -8.08
CA PRO A 46 25.53 8.69 -7.35
C PRO A 46 25.19 10.20 -7.39
N ASP A 47 24.65 10.66 -8.52
CA ASP A 47 24.30 12.07 -8.74
C ASP A 47 22.90 12.45 -8.20
N GLY A 48 22.13 11.49 -7.69
CA GLY A 48 20.80 11.72 -7.12
C GLY A 48 19.75 10.69 -7.54
N LEU A 49 18.47 11.11 -7.52
CA LEU A 49 17.33 10.25 -7.87
C LEU A 49 16.99 10.37 -9.36
N VAL A 50 17.02 9.23 -10.05
CA VAL A 50 16.64 9.15 -11.47
C VAL A 50 15.21 8.63 -11.57
N PRO A 51 14.24 9.40 -12.10
CA PRO A 51 12.88 8.92 -12.29
C PRO A 51 12.87 7.74 -13.27
N PHE A 52 12.27 6.62 -12.88
CA PHE A 52 12.26 5.41 -13.69
C PHE A 52 10.88 5.14 -14.29
N ARG A 53 9.86 4.97 -13.44
CA ARG A 53 8.50 4.61 -13.89
C ARG A 53 7.43 5.26 -13.01
N GLU A 54 6.28 5.55 -13.61
CA GLU A 54 5.10 6.08 -12.93
C GLU A 54 3.91 5.14 -13.14
N CYS A 55 3.17 4.88 -12.08
CA CYS A 55 1.97 4.05 -12.06
C CYS A 55 0.77 4.88 -11.56
N PRO A 56 -0.28 5.07 -12.39
CA PRO A 56 -1.51 5.71 -11.93
C PRO A 56 -2.34 4.73 -11.10
N ILE A 57 -2.95 5.24 -10.02
CA ILE A 57 -3.91 4.53 -9.18
C ILE A 57 -5.29 5.15 -9.42
N TYR A 58 -6.29 4.32 -9.70
CA TYR A 58 -7.68 4.77 -9.87
C TYR A 58 -8.37 4.94 -8.52
N GLY A 59 -7.84 5.86 -7.72
CA GLY A 59 -8.31 6.19 -6.39
C GLY A 59 -7.30 7.08 -5.67
N ARG A 60 -7.73 7.71 -4.58
CA ARG A 60 -6.80 8.43 -3.70
C ARG A 60 -6.09 7.42 -2.81
N ILE A 61 -4.76 7.44 -2.80
CA ILE A 61 -3.94 6.57 -1.94
C ILE A 61 -4.13 7.03 -0.49
N ALA A 62 -4.65 6.15 0.35
CA ALA A 62 -4.89 6.38 1.77
C ALA A 62 -3.79 5.78 2.64
N CYS A 63 -3.36 4.55 2.34
CA CYS A 63 -2.20 3.93 2.97
C CYS A 63 -1.29 3.32 1.91
N LEU A 64 0.01 3.43 2.16
CA LEU A 64 1.05 2.79 1.35
C LEU A 64 2.06 2.12 2.29
N LYS A 65 2.26 0.81 2.14
CA LYS A 65 3.24 0.05 2.93
C LYS A 65 4.10 -0.81 2.04
N ILE A 66 5.39 -0.86 2.37
CA ILE A 66 6.34 -1.79 1.78
C ILE A 66 6.38 -3.07 2.62
N PHE A 67 6.48 -4.23 1.97
CA PHE A 67 6.76 -5.47 2.66
C PHE A 67 7.50 -6.45 1.74
N ARG A 68 8.33 -7.29 2.34
CA ARG A 68 8.94 -8.46 1.68
C ARG A 68 8.34 -9.71 2.29
N ARG A 69 7.78 -10.58 1.46
CA ARG A 69 7.39 -11.91 1.90
C ARG A 69 8.65 -12.76 2.08
N TYR A 70 8.65 -13.69 3.04
CA TYR A 70 9.83 -14.49 3.38
C TYR A 70 10.40 -15.34 2.23
N ASP A 71 9.59 -15.63 1.21
CA ASP A 71 9.93 -16.40 0.01
C ASP A 71 10.31 -15.50 -1.19
N GLU A 72 10.39 -14.19 -0.98
CA GLU A 72 10.67 -13.20 -2.03
C GLU A 72 11.97 -12.45 -1.80
N ASN A 73 12.63 -12.09 -2.90
CA ASN A 73 13.90 -11.36 -2.89
C ASN A 73 13.75 -9.86 -3.16
N VAL A 74 12.56 -9.43 -3.57
CA VAL A 74 12.24 -8.04 -3.91
C VAL A 74 10.99 -7.62 -3.14
N ASP A 75 10.87 -6.32 -2.93
CA ASP A 75 9.80 -5.75 -2.14
C ASP A 75 8.51 -5.58 -2.95
N SER A 76 7.40 -5.90 -2.29
CA SER A 76 6.05 -5.66 -2.76
C SER A 76 5.45 -4.43 -2.06
N LEU A 77 4.48 -3.81 -2.73
CA LEU A 77 3.82 -2.61 -2.25
C LEU A 77 2.34 -2.90 -2.00
N LEU A 78 1.91 -2.65 -0.77
CA LEU A 78 0.51 -2.64 -0.40
C LEU A 78 -0.07 -1.24 -0.64
N VAL A 79 -1.12 -1.17 -1.46
CA VAL A 79 -1.86 0.06 -1.76
C VAL A 79 -3.28 -0.08 -1.23
N LEU A 80 -3.66 0.79 -0.30
CA LEU A 80 -5.05 0.96 0.14
C LEU A 80 -5.56 2.32 -0.31
N THR A 81 -6.68 2.34 -1.02
CA THR A 81 -7.33 3.57 -1.47
C THR A 81 -8.36 4.07 -0.46
N SER A 82 -8.73 5.35 -0.54
CA SER A 82 -9.79 5.95 0.27
C SER A 82 -11.18 5.35 0.03
N LYS A 83 -11.36 4.59 -1.07
CA LYS A 83 -12.57 3.82 -1.37
C LYS A 83 -12.44 2.35 -0.97
N TYR A 84 -11.47 2.01 -0.11
CA TYR A 84 -11.24 0.67 0.42
C TYR A 84 -10.88 -0.40 -0.63
N HIS A 85 -10.45 0.01 -1.84
CA HIS A 85 -9.80 -0.91 -2.75
C HIS A 85 -8.38 -1.18 -2.25
N LEU A 86 -8.07 -2.46 -2.13
CA LEU A 86 -6.78 -2.98 -1.71
C LEU A 86 -6.11 -3.65 -2.90
N ALA A 87 -4.81 -3.38 -3.08
CA ALA A 87 -4.00 -4.05 -4.08
C ALA A 87 -2.60 -4.33 -3.54
N VAL A 88 -2.04 -5.47 -3.92
CA VAL A 88 -0.61 -5.73 -3.81
C VAL A 88 -0.01 -5.63 -5.19
N ILE A 89 0.94 -4.72 -5.34
CA ILE A 89 1.64 -4.49 -6.60
C ILE A 89 3.13 -4.75 -6.44
N GLN A 90 3.75 -5.16 -7.54
CA GLN A 90 5.19 -5.37 -7.62
C GLN A 90 5.70 -4.88 -8.97
N TRP A 91 6.95 -4.41 -9.00
CA TRP A 91 7.62 -4.08 -10.25
C TRP A 91 8.29 -5.31 -10.83
N MET A 92 8.08 -5.52 -12.12
CA MET A 92 8.87 -6.47 -12.91
C MET A 92 10.24 -5.86 -13.20
N PRO A 93 11.28 -6.68 -13.49
CA PRO A 93 12.58 -6.19 -13.93
C PRO A 93 12.52 -5.30 -15.19
N THR A 94 11.47 -5.44 -16.00
CA THR A 94 11.19 -4.59 -17.18
C THR A 94 10.68 -3.19 -16.81
N GLY A 95 10.35 -2.95 -15.53
CA GLY A 95 9.73 -1.74 -15.02
C GLY A 95 8.20 -1.71 -15.14
N ALA A 96 7.58 -2.75 -15.70
CA ALA A 96 6.12 -2.89 -15.70
C ALA A 96 5.60 -3.18 -14.28
N VAL A 97 4.47 -2.59 -13.91
CA VAL A 97 3.80 -2.89 -12.63
C VAL A 97 2.81 -4.03 -12.84
N VAL A 98 2.91 -5.05 -11.99
CA VAL A 98 1.98 -6.18 -11.96
C VAL A 98 1.16 -6.09 -10.68
N THR A 99 -0.16 -6.19 -10.83
CA THR A 99 -1.06 -6.38 -9.68
C THR A 99 -1.10 -7.85 -9.39
N ARG A 100 -0.50 -8.26 -8.27
CA ARG A 100 -0.43 -9.68 -7.90
C ARG A 100 -1.78 -10.15 -7.39
N ALA A 101 -2.51 -9.27 -6.71
CA ALA A 101 -3.90 -9.47 -6.34
C ALA A 101 -4.49 -8.20 -5.74
N TYR A 102 -5.81 -8.26 -5.61
CA TYR A 102 -6.66 -7.11 -5.40
C TYR A 102 -7.92 -7.54 -4.64
N GLY A 103 -8.63 -6.55 -4.08
CA GLY A 103 -9.92 -6.78 -3.44
C GLY A 103 -10.53 -5.48 -2.94
N GLN A 104 -11.72 -5.57 -2.36
CA GLN A 104 -12.36 -4.47 -1.66
C GLN A 104 -12.64 -4.88 -0.23
N ILE A 105 -12.10 -4.12 0.71
CA ILE A 105 -12.14 -4.44 2.14
C ILE A 105 -13.07 -3.50 2.93
N ALA A 106 -14.01 -2.83 2.26
CA ALA A 106 -15.06 -2.06 2.93
C ALA A 106 -16.02 -3.01 3.66
N ASP A 107 -16.46 -2.62 4.85
CA ASP A 107 -17.60 -3.26 5.50
C ASP A 107 -18.89 -2.52 5.15
N ARG A 108 -20.01 -3.26 5.19
CA ARG A 108 -21.33 -2.67 4.97
C ARG A 108 -21.77 -1.78 6.13
N VAL A 109 -21.24 -2.03 7.33
CA VAL A 109 -21.57 -1.35 8.58
C VAL A 109 -20.28 -1.04 9.33
N GLY A 110 -20.23 0.10 10.00
CA GLY A 110 -19.10 0.53 10.81
C GLY A 110 -18.93 2.04 10.77
N ARG A 111 -18.56 2.64 11.90
CA ARG A 111 -18.20 4.06 11.95
C ARG A 111 -16.74 4.20 11.44
N PRO A 112 -16.49 4.94 10.33
CA PRO A 112 -15.12 5.21 9.90
C PRO A 112 -14.36 5.90 11.02
N SER A 113 -13.14 5.46 11.24
CA SER A 113 -12.39 5.89 12.40
C SER A 113 -11.74 7.27 12.21
N ASP A 114 -11.80 8.11 13.25
CA ASP A 114 -11.42 9.53 13.19
C ASP A 114 -9.91 9.74 12.95
N THR A 115 -9.08 8.78 13.35
CA THR A 115 -7.61 8.79 13.15
C THR A 115 -7.19 8.28 11.76
N GLY A 116 -8.11 8.22 10.78
CA GLY A 116 -7.83 7.84 9.39
C GLY A 116 -7.71 6.34 9.15
N MET A 117 -7.33 5.90 7.95
CA MET A 117 -7.10 4.47 7.70
C MET A 117 -5.69 4.08 8.15
N LEU A 118 -5.55 2.96 8.86
CA LEU A 118 -4.25 2.36 9.16
C LEU A 118 -4.11 0.98 8.51
N ALA A 119 -2.88 0.66 8.15
CA ALA A 119 -2.49 -0.64 7.65
C ALA A 119 -1.15 -1.05 8.27
N ALA A 120 -1.05 -2.28 8.74
CA ALA A 120 0.19 -2.91 9.15
C ALA A 120 0.36 -4.21 8.36
N VAL A 121 1.59 -4.51 7.96
CA VAL A 121 1.91 -5.72 7.17
C VAL A 121 3.04 -6.47 7.86
N HIS A 122 2.88 -7.77 7.99
CA HIS A 122 3.88 -8.69 8.51
C HIS A 122 4.54 -9.46 7.36
N SER A 123 5.80 -9.88 7.53
CA SER A 123 6.58 -10.63 6.53
C SER A 123 5.99 -12.01 6.17
N SER A 124 5.07 -12.53 6.99
CA SER A 124 4.29 -13.74 6.67
C SER A 124 3.20 -13.52 5.61
N GLY A 125 2.97 -12.27 5.20
CA GLY A 125 1.84 -11.89 4.33
C GLY A 125 0.54 -11.64 5.10
N LEU A 126 0.57 -11.62 6.44
CA LEU A 126 -0.56 -11.18 7.24
C LEU A 126 -0.64 -9.65 7.25
N MET A 127 -1.81 -9.12 6.94
CA MET A 127 -2.10 -7.70 6.92
C MET A 127 -3.22 -7.39 7.90
N VAL A 128 -3.11 -6.28 8.62
CA VAL A 128 -4.12 -5.82 9.56
C VAL A 128 -4.46 -4.38 9.22
N PHE A 129 -5.76 -4.09 9.20
CA PHE A 129 -6.29 -2.79 8.88
C PHE A 129 -7.19 -2.29 10.00
N ARG A 130 -7.02 -1.04 10.39
CA ARG A 130 -7.96 -0.31 11.23
C ARG A 130 -8.70 0.68 10.32
N LEU A 131 -9.91 0.28 9.93
CA LEU A 131 -10.77 1.03 8.99
C LEU A 131 -11.95 1.69 9.70
N TYR A 132 -12.50 0.99 10.70
CA TYR A 132 -13.65 1.38 11.49
C TYR A 132 -13.31 1.26 12.98
N ASP A 133 -14.02 2.00 13.83
CA ASP A 133 -13.85 1.90 15.28
C ASP A 133 -14.31 0.55 15.82
N GLY A 134 -13.58 0.01 16.80
CA GLY A 134 -13.92 -1.23 17.49
C GLY A 134 -13.70 -2.52 16.67
N VAL A 135 -13.11 -2.42 15.48
CA VAL A 135 -12.84 -3.58 14.61
C VAL A 135 -11.46 -3.49 13.96
N LEU A 136 -10.69 -4.56 14.08
CA LEU A 136 -9.48 -4.80 13.31
C LEU A 136 -9.77 -5.81 12.21
N LYS A 137 -9.52 -5.42 10.96
CA LYS A 137 -9.70 -6.30 9.81
C LYS A 137 -8.39 -7.00 9.47
N MET A 138 -8.39 -8.31 9.53
CA MET A 138 -7.25 -9.16 9.18
C MET A 138 -7.42 -9.70 7.77
N VAL A 139 -6.42 -9.50 6.91
CA VAL A 139 -6.37 -10.02 5.55
C VAL A 139 -5.12 -10.85 5.41
N LYS A 140 -5.26 -12.09 4.91
CA LYS A 140 -4.10 -12.91 4.57
C LYS A 140 -3.87 -12.84 3.07
N TRP A 141 -2.71 -12.34 2.69
CA TRP A 141 -2.32 -12.22 1.30
C TRP A 141 -1.90 -13.58 0.71
N ALA A 142 -2.37 -13.87 -0.50
CA ALA A 142 -1.91 -14.95 -1.35
C ALA A 142 -1.90 -14.50 -2.83
N GLU A 143 -0.91 -14.97 -3.60
CA GLU A 143 -0.78 -14.69 -5.04
C GLU A 143 -2.07 -15.06 -5.79
N GLY A 144 -2.56 -14.16 -6.64
CA GLY A 144 -3.75 -14.39 -7.47
C GLY A 144 -5.07 -14.52 -6.71
N SER A 145 -5.06 -14.39 -5.38
CA SER A 145 -6.27 -14.50 -4.56
C SER A 145 -7.00 -13.18 -4.41
N GLU A 146 -8.34 -13.21 -4.37
CA GLU A 146 -9.07 -12.01 -3.99
C GLU A 146 -8.80 -11.69 -2.52
N LEU A 147 -8.39 -10.45 -2.24
CA LEU A 147 -8.07 -10.01 -0.89
C LEU A 147 -9.34 -9.83 -0.06
N ARG A 148 -9.67 -10.86 0.71
CA ARG A 148 -10.79 -10.88 1.66
C ARG A 148 -10.29 -10.86 3.10
N GLY A 149 -11.01 -10.14 3.94
CA GLY A 149 -10.66 -9.96 5.35
C GLY A 149 -11.68 -10.59 6.29
N VAL A 150 -11.20 -10.94 7.49
CA VAL A 150 -12.03 -11.31 8.64
C VAL A 150 -11.92 -10.19 9.67
N ASN A 151 -13.04 -9.85 10.29
CA ASN A 151 -13.10 -8.82 11.32
C ASN A 151 -12.90 -9.45 12.70
N ILE A 152 -12.03 -8.83 13.49
CA ILE A 152 -11.83 -9.13 14.90
C ILE A 152 -12.29 -7.91 15.69
N THR A 153 -13.12 -8.16 16.70
CA THR A 153 -13.58 -7.13 17.64
C THR A 153 -12.40 -6.63 18.48
N CYS A 154 -12.32 -5.31 18.65
CA CYS A 154 -11.34 -4.67 19.48
C CYS A 154 -12.07 -3.74 20.45
N ASP A 155 -11.81 -3.89 21.75
CA ASP A 155 -12.48 -3.07 22.77
C ASP A 155 -11.99 -1.62 22.75
N ASP A 156 -10.75 -1.40 22.30
CA ASP A 156 -10.18 -0.07 22.11
C ASP A 156 -10.77 0.60 20.86
N LEU A 157 -11.70 1.52 21.10
CA LEU A 157 -12.35 2.29 20.03
C LEU A 157 -11.44 3.35 19.41
N PHE A 158 -10.47 3.87 20.17
CA PHE A 158 -9.63 5.01 19.77
C PHE A 158 -8.18 4.60 19.50
N ILE A 159 -7.98 3.75 18.49
CA ILE A 159 -6.63 3.33 18.07
C ILE A 159 -5.96 4.46 17.29
N VAL A 160 -4.87 5.00 17.84
CA VAL A 160 -4.08 6.06 17.22
C VAL A 160 -3.16 5.52 16.13
N ASP A 161 -2.43 4.44 16.41
CA ASP A 161 -1.51 3.80 15.47
C ASP A 161 -1.44 2.27 15.68
N LEU A 162 -0.93 1.54 14.70
CA LEU A 162 -0.81 0.09 14.68
C LEU A 162 0.47 -0.32 13.94
N VAL A 163 1.27 -1.19 14.55
CA VAL A 163 2.43 -1.81 13.90
C VAL A 163 2.60 -3.25 14.37
N PHE A 164 3.08 -4.12 13.49
CA PHE A 164 3.55 -5.44 13.90
C PHE A 164 4.90 -5.31 14.61
N LEU A 165 5.02 -5.93 15.77
CA LEU A 165 6.30 -5.99 16.46
C LEU A 165 7.28 -6.88 15.70
N PRO A 166 8.59 -6.54 15.70
CA PRO A 166 9.60 -7.38 15.09
C PRO A 166 9.68 -8.72 15.84
N VAL A 167 9.84 -9.81 15.09
CA VAL A 167 10.10 -11.12 15.71
C VAL A 167 11.56 -11.14 16.17
N PRO A 168 11.85 -11.35 17.46
CA PRO A 168 13.22 -11.41 17.94
C PRO A 168 13.98 -12.56 17.25
N GLY A 169 15.13 -12.25 16.64
CA GLY A 169 16.06 -13.25 16.08
C GLY A 169 16.10 -13.39 14.54
N LYS A 170 15.34 -12.59 13.77
CA LYS A 170 15.43 -12.55 12.30
C LYS A 170 15.68 -11.12 11.80
N TYR A 171 16.92 -10.65 11.95
CA TYR A 171 17.44 -9.49 11.24
C TYR A 171 18.61 -9.94 10.37
N SER A 172 18.39 -9.96 9.05
CA SER A 172 19.43 -9.88 8.00
C SER A 172 18.75 -9.78 6.65
#